data_AF-A0A938AX24-F1
#
_entry.id   AF-A0A938AX24-F1
#
_cell.length_a   1.000
_cell.length_b   1.000
_cell.length_c   1.000
_cell.angle_alpha   90.00
_cell.angle_beta   90.00
_cell.angle_gamma   90.00
#
_symmetry.space_group_name_H-M   'P 1'
#
loop_
_entity.id
_entity.type
_entity.pdbx_description
1 polymer ?
#
loop_
_entity_poly.entity_id
_entity_poly.type
_entity_poly.pdbx_seq_one_letter_code
_entity_poly.pdbx_strand_id
1 'polypeptide(L)'
;MSVSSIEVLDERCVGCELCVRACLYDAIEMRDDVAVIKDNCTLCGACVDACKFGAIILRKEAKEAATPDAYRGVWVVAEQRDGALHGVSFELLGKGRELADARGARLSAVLIGSGVEGLAKDLVERGADEVLVVDEPELAHYLDEPYAAVVADLIERHRPEIVLTGATTLGRSMIPRVAVRVKTGLTADCTGLAIDDESGGLLQTRPAFGGNIMATIVCPNHRPQMATVRHKVMKPLEPAPGRQGKVARERVAKTLLSSRAEFVRFVKDVTQTVNIAEADIIVSGGRGLGGSESFRLVEELARAIGGAVGAS
;
A
#
# COMPACT_ATOMS: atom_id res chain seq x y z
N MET A 1 27.35 11.04 -1.22
CA MET A 1 27.36 9.95 -2.23
C MET A 1 27.69 8.67 -1.48
N SER A 2 26.65 7.94 -1.06
CA SER A 2 26.72 6.71 -0.25
C SER A 2 26.78 5.51 -1.19
N VAL A 3 27.92 4.82 -1.24
CA VAL A 3 28.15 3.70 -2.17
C VAL A 3 28.18 2.41 -1.37
N SER A 4 27.13 1.58 -1.51
CA SER A 4 27.15 0.20 -1.03
C SER A 4 28.27 -0.55 -1.76
N SER A 5 29.21 -1.14 -1.01
CA SER A 5 30.35 -1.87 -1.58
C SER A 5 30.30 -3.35 -1.23
N ILE A 6 30.86 -4.16 -2.13
CA ILE A 6 31.16 -5.55 -1.88
C ILE A 6 32.65 -5.73 -2.11
N GLU A 7 33.32 -6.28 -1.10
CA GLU A 7 34.77 -6.40 -1.05
C GLU A 7 35.14 -7.87 -0.83
N VAL A 8 36.19 -8.32 -1.50
CA VAL A 8 36.79 -9.64 -1.27
C VAL A 8 38.07 -9.43 -0.48
N LEU A 9 38.23 -10.19 0.59
CA LEU A 9 39.44 -10.25 1.39
C LEU A 9 40.35 -11.33 0.82
N ASP A 10 41.37 -10.90 0.10
CA ASP A 10 42.36 -11.77 -0.55
C ASP A 10 43.00 -12.74 0.46
N GLU A 11 43.26 -12.28 1.68
CA GLU A 11 43.87 -13.06 2.77
C GLU A 11 43.03 -14.25 3.26
N ARG A 12 41.71 -14.23 3.01
CA ARG A 12 40.77 -15.28 3.47
C ARG A 12 40.19 -16.08 2.31
N CYS A 13 40.48 -15.69 1.08
CA CYS A 13 40.00 -16.38 -0.10
C CYS A 13 40.86 -17.62 -0.37
N VAL A 14 40.23 -18.80 -0.46
CA VAL A 14 40.93 -20.09 -0.69
C VAL A 14 40.68 -20.67 -2.08
N GLY A 15 40.21 -19.86 -3.03
CA GLY A 15 39.99 -20.31 -4.41
C GLY A 15 38.88 -21.35 -4.63
N CYS A 16 37.99 -21.60 -3.66
CA CYS A 16 37.06 -22.73 -3.69
C CYS A 16 35.90 -22.65 -4.72
N GLU A 17 35.79 -21.58 -5.51
CA GLU A 17 34.77 -21.32 -6.54
C GLU A 17 33.29 -21.36 -6.10
N LEU A 18 33.00 -21.60 -4.82
CA LEU A 18 31.63 -21.69 -4.30
C LEU A 18 30.84 -20.38 -4.52
N CYS A 19 31.52 -19.24 -4.46
CA CYS A 19 30.92 -17.94 -4.72
C CYS A 19 30.52 -17.73 -6.18
N VAL A 20 31.28 -18.29 -7.13
CA VAL A 20 30.98 -18.21 -8.57
C VAL A 20 29.69 -18.96 -8.88
N ARG A 21 29.54 -20.18 -8.35
CA ARG A 21 28.32 -21.00 -8.51
C ARG A 21 27.08 -20.39 -7.85
N ALA A 22 27.27 -19.61 -6.79
CA ALA A 22 26.19 -18.93 -6.09
C ALA A 22 25.72 -17.65 -6.79
N CYS A 23 26.51 -17.10 -7.72
CA CYS A 23 26.19 -15.87 -8.41
C CYS A 23 25.27 -16.13 -9.61
N LEU A 24 23.99 -15.78 -9.48
CA LEU A 24 23.00 -15.87 -10.57
C LEU A 24 23.21 -14.86 -11.71
N TYR A 25 24.20 -13.96 -11.57
CA TYR A 25 24.48 -12.86 -12.48
C TYR A 25 25.86 -12.96 -13.14
N ASP A 26 26.59 -14.07 -12.92
CA ASP A 26 27.98 -14.28 -13.40
C ASP A 26 28.90 -13.08 -13.09
N ALA A 27 28.68 -12.46 -11.93
CA ALA A 27 29.39 -11.25 -11.50
C ALA A 27 30.68 -11.53 -10.74
N ILE A 28 31.13 -12.79 -10.67
CA ILE A 28 32.33 -13.20 -9.93
C ILE A 28 33.21 -14.04 -10.85
N GLU A 29 34.49 -13.68 -10.93
CA GLU A 29 35.51 -14.35 -11.73
C GLU A 29 36.72 -14.65 -10.87
N MET A 30 37.35 -15.80 -11.08
CA MET A 30 38.59 -16.15 -10.37
C MET A 30 39.79 -15.59 -11.12
N ARG A 31 40.63 -14.81 -10.43
CA ARG A 31 41.93 -14.35 -10.92
C ARG A 31 42.97 -14.64 -9.84
N ASP A 32 44.05 -15.32 -10.22
CA ASP A 32 45.16 -15.65 -9.32
C ASP A 32 44.70 -16.33 -8.00
N ASP A 33 43.80 -17.32 -8.13
CA ASP A 33 43.18 -18.07 -7.02
C ASP A 33 42.32 -17.23 -6.04
N VAL A 34 42.03 -15.97 -6.37
CA VAL A 34 41.16 -15.07 -5.60
C VAL A 34 39.91 -14.70 -6.41
N ALA A 35 38.77 -14.58 -5.73
CA ALA A 35 37.51 -14.15 -6.34
C ALA A 35 37.51 -12.63 -6.57
N VAL A 36 37.27 -12.20 -7.81
CA VAL A 36 37.15 -10.80 -8.22
C VAL A 36 35.71 -10.51 -8.66
N ILE A 37 35.12 -9.45 -8.12
CA ILE A 37 33.74 -9.05 -8.40
C ILE A 37 33.73 -8.04 -9.55
N LYS A 38 32.89 -8.30 -10.56
CA LYS A 38 32.71 -7.45 -11.74
C LYS A 38 31.65 -6.36 -11.51
N ASP A 39 31.64 -5.34 -12.36
CA ASP A 39 30.74 -4.17 -12.27
C ASP A 39 29.24 -4.50 -12.45
N ASN A 40 28.90 -5.72 -12.89
CA ASN A 40 27.53 -6.23 -13.02
C ASN A 40 26.95 -6.78 -11.69
N CYS A 41 27.64 -6.61 -10.56
CA CYS A 41 27.18 -7.07 -9.26
C CYS A 41 25.93 -6.31 -8.78
N THR A 42 24.88 -7.05 -8.44
CA THR A 42 23.61 -6.49 -7.92
C THR A 42 23.56 -6.34 -6.40
N LEU A 43 24.66 -6.63 -5.69
CA LEU A 43 24.74 -6.58 -4.22
C LEU A 43 23.65 -7.43 -3.50
N CYS A 44 23.24 -8.53 -4.15
CA CYS A 44 22.21 -9.43 -3.63
C CYS A 44 22.63 -10.12 -2.32
N GLY A 45 23.92 -10.42 -2.16
CA GLY A 45 24.50 -11.05 -0.96
C GLY A 45 24.61 -12.58 -1.02
N ALA A 46 24.15 -13.23 -2.10
CA ALA A 46 24.23 -14.68 -2.26
C ALA A 46 25.67 -15.23 -2.14
N CYS A 47 26.67 -14.47 -2.58
CA CYS A 47 28.08 -14.82 -2.48
C CYS A 47 28.65 -14.76 -1.06
N VAL A 48 28.09 -13.91 -0.19
CA VAL A 48 28.46 -13.86 1.23
C VAL A 48 28.01 -15.13 1.93
N ASP A 49 26.75 -15.54 1.70
CA ASP A 49 26.18 -16.74 2.30
C ASP A 49 26.87 -18.03 1.82
N ALA A 50 27.32 -18.05 0.57
CA ALA A 50 28.05 -19.18 0.00
C ALA A 50 29.51 -19.28 0.50
N CYS A 51 30.10 -18.18 0.98
CA CYS A 51 31.49 -18.14 1.37
C CYS A 51 31.70 -18.69 2.78
N LYS A 52 32.06 -19.99 2.87
CA LYS A 52 32.36 -20.66 4.16
C LYS A 52 33.56 -20.08 4.92
N PHE A 53 34.41 -19.32 4.23
CA PHE A 53 35.65 -18.75 4.78
C PHE A 53 35.51 -17.27 5.17
N GLY A 54 34.32 -16.67 4.94
CA GLY A 54 34.07 -15.26 5.25
C GLY A 54 34.98 -14.30 4.47
N ALA A 55 35.41 -14.70 3.26
CA ALA A 55 36.27 -13.92 2.39
C ALA A 55 35.51 -12.81 1.64
N ILE A 56 34.19 -12.90 1.52
CA ILE A 56 33.38 -11.89 0.83
C ILE A 56 32.60 -11.10 1.86
N ILE A 57 32.83 -9.79 1.91
CA ILE A 57 32.15 -8.87 2.82
C ILE A 57 31.28 -7.94 2.00
N LEU A 58 29.98 -8.00 2.28
CA LEU A 58 29.02 -7.03 1.75
C LEU A 58 28.78 -5.94 2.80
N ARG A 59 29.28 -4.75 2.53
CA ARG A 59 28.97 -3.56 3.34
C ARG A 59 27.72 -2.91 2.79
N LYS A 60 26.57 -3.38 3.29
CA LYS A 60 25.31 -2.64 3.18
C LYS A 60 25.33 -1.59 4.28
N GLU A 61 25.42 -0.30 3.93
CA GLU A 61 25.00 0.74 4.86
C GLU A 61 23.52 0.48 5.16
N ALA A 62 23.23 0.04 6.39
CA ALA A 62 21.91 0.18 6.94
C ALA A 62 21.63 1.68 6.93
N LYS A 63 20.69 2.12 6.08
CA LYS A 63 20.09 3.44 6.25
C LYS A 63 19.72 3.49 7.74
N GLU A 64 20.30 4.43 8.51
CA GLU A 64 19.97 4.58 9.93
C GLU A 64 18.44 4.46 10.03
N ALA A 65 17.98 3.46 10.79
CA ALA A 65 16.57 3.26 11.01
C ALA A 65 16.05 4.60 11.50
N ALA A 66 15.22 5.23 10.68
CA ALA A 66 14.83 6.61 10.93
C ALA A 66 14.26 6.67 12.35
N THR A 67 14.82 7.54 13.20
CA THR A 67 14.43 7.63 14.61
C THR A 67 12.91 7.70 14.69
N PRO A 68 12.23 6.71 15.32
CA PRO A 68 10.77 6.63 15.30
C PRO A 68 10.08 7.91 15.76
N ASP A 69 10.74 8.67 16.65
CA ASP A 69 10.25 9.93 17.23
C ASP A 69 10.07 11.08 16.21
N ALA A 70 10.72 10.99 15.05
CA ALA A 70 10.57 11.98 13.98
C ALA A 70 9.28 11.81 13.16
N TYR A 71 8.57 10.70 13.33
CA TYR A 71 7.35 10.38 12.59
C TYR A 71 6.13 10.58 13.46
N ARG A 72 5.17 11.38 12.99
CA ARG A 72 3.92 11.65 13.72
C ARG A 72 2.75 11.78 12.76
N GLY A 73 1.59 11.33 13.22
CA GLY A 73 0.34 11.44 12.46
C GLY A 73 -0.12 10.12 11.88
N VAL A 74 -1.43 10.01 11.73
CA VAL A 74 -2.10 8.89 11.06
C VAL A 74 -2.61 9.41 9.73
N TRP A 75 -2.22 8.76 8.66
CA TRP A 75 -2.63 9.12 7.31
C TRP A 75 -3.60 8.10 6.75
N VAL A 76 -4.65 8.59 6.09
CA VAL A 76 -5.58 7.79 5.30
C VAL A 76 -5.48 8.25 3.86
N VAL A 77 -5.12 7.35 2.94
CA VAL A 77 -5.18 7.64 1.51
C VAL A 77 -6.64 7.52 1.07
N ALA A 78 -7.24 8.66 0.73
CA ALA A 78 -8.62 8.74 0.28
C ALA A 78 -8.70 8.30 -1.18
N GLU A 79 -9.38 7.20 -1.42
CA GLU A 79 -9.66 6.71 -2.76
C GLU A 79 -10.82 7.49 -3.37
N GLN A 80 -10.60 7.98 -4.59
CA GLN A 80 -11.60 8.62 -5.42
C GLN A 80 -11.68 7.93 -6.77
N ARG A 81 -12.88 7.89 -7.35
CA ARG A 81 -13.12 7.42 -8.71
C ARG A 81 -14.06 8.40 -9.40
N ASP A 82 -13.62 8.95 -10.53
CA ASP A 82 -14.38 9.90 -11.35
C ASP A 82 -14.94 11.09 -10.54
N GLY A 83 -14.16 11.59 -9.57
CA GLY A 83 -14.57 12.73 -8.73
C GLY A 83 -15.54 12.38 -7.61
N ALA A 84 -15.74 11.10 -7.29
CA ALA A 84 -16.49 10.63 -6.14
C ALA A 84 -15.61 9.83 -5.18
N LEU A 85 -15.73 10.08 -3.87
CA LEU A 85 -15.01 9.32 -2.84
C LEU A 85 -15.59 7.91 -2.71
N HIS A 86 -14.71 6.92 -2.65
CA HIS A 86 -15.11 5.54 -2.38
C HIS A 86 -15.44 5.35 -0.90
N GLY A 87 -16.46 4.54 -0.58
CA GLY A 87 -16.94 4.33 0.80
C GLY A 87 -15.86 3.88 1.78
N VAL A 88 -14.90 3.09 1.32
CA VAL A 88 -13.72 2.65 2.09
C VAL A 88 -12.94 3.81 2.72
N SER A 89 -12.89 4.98 2.07
CA SER A 89 -12.20 6.15 2.58
C SER A 89 -12.85 6.64 3.88
N PHE A 90 -14.18 6.59 3.97
CA PHE A 90 -14.92 6.99 5.16
C PHE A 90 -14.78 5.99 6.30
N GLU A 91 -14.78 4.69 5.98
CA GLU A 91 -14.51 3.62 6.95
C GLU A 91 -13.11 3.75 7.55
N LEU A 92 -12.13 4.06 6.71
CA LEU A 92 -10.73 4.27 7.12
C LEU A 92 -10.55 5.54 7.95
N LEU A 93 -11.27 6.63 7.65
CA LEU A 93 -11.26 7.81 8.51
C LEU A 93 -11.83 7.51 9.90
N GLY A 94 -12.90 6.70 9.95
CA GLY A 94 -13.45 6.17 11.20
C GLY A 94 -12.39 5.49 12.05
N LYS A 95 -11.76 4.46 11.48
CA LYS A 95 -10.73 3.72 12.21
C LYS A 95 -9.46 4.52 12.45
N GLY A 96 -9.08 5.38 11.52
CA GLY A 96 -7.92 6.26 11.61
C GLY A 96 -8.05 7.26 12.74
N ARG A 97 -9.27 7.76 13.01
CA ARG A 97 -9.55 8.66 14.15
C ARG A 97 -9.30 7.96 15.48
N GLU A 98 -9.82 6.74 15.65
CA GLU A 98 -9.57 5.95 16.86
C GLU A 98 -8.07 5.74 17.11
N LEU A 99 -7.31 5.41 16.05
CA LEU A 99 -5.86 5.22 16.13
C LEU A 99 -5.13 6.54 16.41
N ALA A 100 -5.57 7.64 15.81
CA ALA A 100 -4.99 8.96 16.01
C ALA A 100 -5.22 9.44 17.45
N ASP A 101 -6.41 9.22 18.01
CA ASP A 101 -6.74 9.55 19.41
C ASP A 101 -5.91 8.72 20.39
N ALA A 102 -5.77 7.41 20.14
CA ALA A 102 -4.93 6.53 20.96
C ALA A 102 -3.44 6.95 20.94
N ARG A 103 -2.95 7.51 19.83
CA ARG A 103 -1.58 8.04 19.72
C ARG A 103 -1.41 9.50 20.12
N GLY A 104 -2.50 10.23 20.40
CA GLY A 104 -2.47 11.67 20.57
C GLY A 104 -1.92 12.42 19.34
N ALA A 105 -2.19 11.88 18.15
CA ALA A 105 -1.70 12.39 16.87
C ALA A 105 -2.83 13.00 16.02
N ARG A 106 -2.46 13.71 14.95
CA ARG A 106 -3.42 14.25 13.98
C ARG A 106 -3.80 13.19 12.95
N LEU A 107 -5.06 13.22 12.51
CA LEU A 107 -5.53 12.42 11.38
C LEU A 107 -5.46 13.28 10.10
N SER A 108 -4.62 12.89 9.15
CA SER A 108 -4.55 13.53 7.85
C SER A 108 -5.13 12.63 6.76
N ALA A 109 -5.94 13.18 5.85
CA ALA A 109 -6.38 12.49 4.65
C ALA A 109 -5.53 12.93 3.45
N VAL A 110 -5.08 12.00 2.64
CA VAL A 110 -4.34 12.28 1.39
C VAL A 110 -5.30 12.07 0.23
N LEU A 111 -5.63 13.16 -0.48
CA LEU A 111 -6.54 13.17 -1.61
C LEU A 111 -5.77 13.50 -2.89
N ILE A 112 -5.85 12.61 -3.88
CA ILE A 112 -5.09 12.70 -5.13
C ILE A 112 -6.05 12.59 -6.31
N GLY A 113 -5.96 13.51 -7.26
CA GLY A 113 -6.77 13.48 -8.48
C GLY A 113 -6.70 14.78 -9.28
N SER A 114 -7.76 15.05 -10.05
CA SER A 114 -7.94 16.27 -10.83
C SER A 114 -9.33 16.82 -10.57
N GLY A 115 -9.44 18.09 -10.17
CA GLY A 115 -10.69 18.74 -9.79
C GLY A 115 -11.31 18.17 -8.51
N VAL A 116 -10.48 17.66 -7.59
CA VAL A 116 -10.92 16.92 -6.38
C VAL A 116 -10.97 17.80 -5.13
N GLU A 117 -10.54 19.05 -5.20
CA GLU A 117 -10.51 19.97 -4.06
C GLU A 117 -11.87 20.09 -3.33
N GLY A 118 -12.99 19.98 -4.06
CA GLY A 118 -14.34 19.99 -3.47
C GLY A 118 -14.62 18.82 -2.52
N LEU A 119 -13.99 17.66 -2.72
CA LEU A 119 -14.16 16.46 -1.89
C LEU A 119 -13.41 16.55 -0.56
N ALA A 120 -12.47 17.50 -0.42
CA ALA A 120 -11.74 17.68 0.82
C ALA A 120 -12.66 18.01 1.99
N LYS A 121 -13.76 18.74 1.73
CA LYS A 121 -14.75 19.09 2.75
C LYS A 121 -15.42 17.85 3.34
N ASP A 122 -15.80 16.90 2.50
CA ASP A 122 -16.44 15.65 2.94
C ASP A 122 -15.50 14.83 3.83
N LEU A 123 -14.20 14.80 3.51
CA LEU A 123 -13.18 14.12 4.33
C LEU A 123 -13.02 14.79 5.71
N VAL A 124 -13.06 16.13 5.77
CA VAL A 124 -13.01 16.87 7.03
C VAL A 124 -14.25 16.60 7.88
N GLU A 125 -15.44 16.67 7.29
CA GLU A 125 -16.70 16.41 8.00
C GLU A 125 -16.75 14.98 8.56
N ARG A 126 -16.01 14.04 7.97
CA ARG A 126 -15.88 12.65 8.44
C ARG A 126 -14.67 12.37 9.33
N GLY A 127 -14.03 13.40 9.86
CA GLY A 127 -13.10 13.28 10.98
C GLY A 127 -11.64 13.61 10.68
N ALA A 128 -11.28 13.93 9.44
CA ALA A 128 -9.92 14.38 9.11
C ALA A 128 -9.62 15.76 9.71
N ASP A 129 -8.49 15.91 10.39
CA ASP A 129 -8.02 17.20 10.94
C ASP A 129 -7.29 18.02 9.87
N GLU A 130 -6.60 17.32 8.95
CA GLU A 130 -5.90 17.91 7.81
C GLU A 130 -6.20 17.10 6.54
N VAL A 131 -6.36 17.77 5.40
CA VAL A 131 -6.50 17.11 4.09
C VAL A 131 -5.38 17.62 3.18
N LEU A 132 -4.48 16.74 2.81
CA LEU A 132 -3.43 17.00 1.83
C LEU A 132 -3.99 16.73 0.44
N VAL A 133 -4.19 17.79 -0.32
CA VAL A 133 -4.79 17.72 -1.66
C VAL A 133 -3.70 17.88 -2.71
N VAL A 134 -3.55 16.89 -3.58
CA VAL A 134 -2.77 16.96 -4.80
C VAL A 134 -3.75 16.95 -5.96
N ASP A 135 -3.96 18.15 -6.53
CA ASP A 135 -4.88 18.39 -7.63
C ASP A 135 -4.10 18.82 -8.88
N GLU A 136 -3.86 17.85 -9.76
CA GLU A 136 -3.11 18.01 -11.01
C GLU A 136 -3.85 17.33 -12.18
N PRO A 137 -3.94 17.96 -13.36
CA PRO A 137 -4.63 17.40 -14.52
C PRO A 137 -4.14 16.00 -14.94
N GLU A 138 -2.85 15.74 -14.81
CA GLU A 138 -2.20 14.46 -15.12
C GLU A 138 -2.72 13.29 -14.26
N LEU A 139 -3.37 13.59 -13.12
CA LEU A 139 -3.90 12.61 -12.18
C LEU A 139 -5.41 12.35 -12.36
N ALA A 140 -6.02 12.88 -13.44
CA ALA A 140 -7.43 12.69 -13.75
C ALA A 140 -7.82 11.21 -13.87
N HIS A 141 -6.94 10.39 -14.45
CA HIS A 141 -7.11 8.95 -14.53
C HIS A 141 -6.11 8.25 -13.63
N TYR A 142 -6.56 7.21 -12.94
CA TYR A 142 -5.71 6.43 -12.06
C TYR A 142 -4.62 5.71 -12.87
N LEU A 143 -3.38 5.98 -12.50
CA LEU A 143 -2.18 5.29 -12.96
C LEU A 143 -1.30 4.98 -11.73
N ASP A 144 -0.83 3.74 -11.62
CA ASP A 144 -0.11 3.31 -10.41
C ASP A 144 1.20 4.08 -10.16
N GLU A 145 1.92 4.43 -11.23
CA GLU A 145 3.24 5.09 -11.13
C GLU A 145 3.14 6.53 -10.58
N PRO A 146 2.33 7.43 -11.18
CA PRO A 146 2.14 8.77 -10.65
C PRO A 146 1.57 8.76 -9.23
N TYR A 147 0.54 7.96 -8.98
CA TYR A 147 -0.11 7.92 -7.65
C TYR A 147 0.87 7.43 -6.57
N ALA A 148 1.61 6.34 -6.83
CA ALA A 148 2.60 5.84 -5.88
C ALA A 148 3.76 6.84 -5.67
N ALA A 149 4.19 7.53 -6.73
CA ALA A 149 5.27 8.52 -6.64
C ALA A 149 4.86 9.73 -5.78
N VAL A 150 3.63 10.23 -5.96
CA VAL A 150 3.05 11.32 -5.19
C VAL A 150 2.93 10.95 -3.71
N VAL A 151 2.35 9.78 -3.39
CA VAL A 151 2.20 9.33 -2.00
C VAL A 151 3.57 9.15 -1.33
N ALA A 152 4.54 8.56 -2.03
CA ALA A 152 5.89 8.38 -1.49
C ALA A 152 6.59 9.73 -1.22
N ASP A 153 6.49 10.69 -2.13
CA ASP A 153 7.03 12.04 -1.95
C ASP A 153 6.42 12.74 -0.72
N LEU A 154 5.09 12.66 -0.57
CA LEU A 154 4.40 13.22 0.59
C LEU A 154 4.85 12.56 1.90
N ILE A 155 5.01 11.24 1.91
CA ILE A 155 5.50 10.50 3.08
C ILE A 155 6.94 10.94 3.44
N GLU A 156 7.81 11.13 2.45
CA GLU A 156 9.18 11.58 2.70
C GLU A 156 9.24 13.00 3.27
N ARG A 157 8.34 13.89 2.83
CA ARG A 157 8.28 15.29 3.29
C ARG A 157 7.66 15.45 4.67
N HIS A 158 6.55 14.76 4.94
CA HIS A 158 5.75 14.95 6.15
C HIS A 158 6.00 13.90 7.23
N ARG A 159 6.61 12.76 6.89
CA ARG A 159 6.98 11.67 7.81
C ARG A 159 5.81 11.22 8.72
N PRO A 160 4.70 10.70 8.17
CA PRO A 160 3.61 10.15 8.97
C PRO A 160 4.03 8.88 9.72
N GLU A 161 3.45 8.63 10.90
CA GLU A 161 3.74 7.41 11.66
C GLU A 161 3.02 6.19 11.08
N ILE A 162 1.75 6.36 10.68
CA ILE A 162 0.88 5.31 10.17
C ILE A 162 0.28 5.76 8.83
N VAL A 163 0.22 4.87 7.84
CA VAL A 163 -0.44 5.10 6.56
C VAL A 163 -1.42 3.97 6.27
N LEU A 164 -2.69 4.31 6.11
CA LEU A 164 -3.78 3.39 5.83
C LEU A 164 -4.34 3.63 4.44
N THR A 165 -4.70 2.55 3.74
CA THR A 165 -5.38 2.60 2.43
C THR A 165 -6.42 1.49 2.33
N GLY A 166 -7.36 1.62 1.38
CA GLY A 166 -8.33 0.56 1.12
C GLY A 166 -7.67 -0.67 0.51
N ALA A 167 -8.19 -1.86 0.81
CA ALA A 167 -7.83 -3.09 0.12
C ALA A 167 -8.59 -3.26 -1.21
N THR A 168 -8.83 -2.16 -1.93
CA THR A 168 -9.46 -2.17 -3.26
C THR A 168 -8.43 -2.46 -4.35
N THR A 169 -8.86 -2.53 -5.61
CA THR A 169 -7.94 -2.69 -6.75
C THR A 169 -6.91 -1.56 -6.83
N LEU A 170 -7.30 -0.32 -6.51
CA LEU A 170 -6.40 0.84 -6.52
C LEU A 170 -5.41 0.74 -5.36
N GLY A 171 -5.91 0.64 -4.13
CA GLY A 171 -5.06 0.59 -2.94
C GLY A 171 -4.09 -0.59 -2.96
N ARG A 172 -4.54 -1.80 -3.35
CA ARG A 172 -3.69 -3.00 -3.44
C ARG A 172 -2.62 -2.93 -4.53
N SER A 173 -2.82 -2.11 -5.57
CA SER A 173 -1.86 -1.96 -6.67
C SER A 173 -0.83 -0.85 -6.38
N MET A 174 -1.27 0.28 -5.83
CA MET A 174 -0.41 1.43 -5.54
C MET A 174 0.45 1.24 -4.28
N ILE A 175 -0.14 0.78 -3.16
CA ILE A 175 0.55 0.84 -1.87
C ILE A 175 1.81 -0.04 -1.75
N PRO A 176 1.92 -1.21 -2.39
CA PRO A 176 3.15 -2.00 -2.33
C PRO A 176 4.32 -1.27 -3.00
N ARG A 177 4.04 -0.50 -4.07
CA ARG A 177 5.06 0.33 -4.74
C ARG A 177 5.55 1.43 -3.81
N VAL A 178 4.66 2.05 -3.06
CA VAL A 178 5.00 3.05 -2.03
C VAL A 178 5.87 2.40 -0.95
N ALA A 179 5.45 1.26 -0.40
CA ALA A 179 6.16 0.56 0.67
C ALA A 179 7.62 0.21 0.29
N VAL A 180 7.84 -0.25 -0.95
CA VAL A 180 9.19 -0.52 -1.47
C VAL A 180 10.00 0.76 -1.60
N ARG A 181 9.40 1.85 -2.10
CA ARG A 181 10.10 3.13 -2.30
C ARG A 181 10.53 3.76 -0.97
N VAL A 182 9.66 3.74 0.03
CA VAL A 182 9.95 4.27 1.37
C VAL A 182 10.67 3.28 2.28
N LYS A 183 10.87 2.03 1.81
CA LYS A 183 11.54 0.93 2.53
C LYS A 183 10.90 0.59 3.88
N THR A 184 9.59 0.36 3.88
CA THR A 184 8.84 0.00 5.10
C THR A 184 8.01 -1.27 4.94
N GLY A 185 7.48 -1.77 6.06
CA GLY A 185 6.58 -2.92 6.09
C GLY A 185 5.15 -2.55 5.71
N LEU A 186 4.47 -3.47 5.03
CA LEU A 186 3.07 -3.35 4.61
C LEU A 186 2.29 -4.61 4.99
N THR A 187 1.20 -4.46 5.75
CA THR A 187 0.26 -5.56 5.99
C THR A 187 -0.97 -5.42 5.10
N ALA A 188 -1.21 -6.43 4.26
CA ALA A 188 -2.36 -6.41 3.36
C ALA A 188 -3.63 -6.93 4.03
N ASP A 189 -4.79 -6.41 3.59
CA ASP A 189 -6.14 -6.91 3.84
C ASP A 189 -6.45 -7.15 5.33
N CYS A 190 -6.13 -6.15 6.14
CA CYS A 190 -6.35 -6.15 7.58
C CYS A 190 -7.84 -6.06 7.89
N THR A 191 -8.24 -6.81 8.92
CA THR A 191 -9.59 -6.81 9.48
C THR A 191 -9.62 -6.18 10.87
N GLY A 192 -8.47 -6.04 11.53
CA GLY A 192 -8.33 -5.40 12.82
C GLY A 192 -7.10 -4.51 12.86
N LEU A 193 -7.25 -3.34 13.46
CA LEU A 193 -6.16 -2.40 13.73
C LEU A 193 -6.29 -1.91 15.17
N ALA A 194 -5.21 -1.98 15.93
CA ALA A 194 -5.12 -1.45 17.28
C ALA A 194 -3.72 -0.87 17.51
N ILE A 195 -3.60 0.01 18.50
CA ILE A 195 -2.30 0.45 18.99
C ILE A 195 -1.96 -0.44 20.19
N ASP A 196 -0.71 -0.89 20.23
CA ASP A 196 -0.17 -1.58 21.39
C ASP A 196 0.17 -0.57 22.50
N ASP A 197 -0.36 -0.78 23.70
CA ASP A 197 -0.18 0.14 24.83
C ASP A 197 1.26 0.19 25.34
N GLU A 198 2.02 -0.90 25.18
CA GLU A 198 3.41 -1.00 25.65
C GLU A 198 4.41 -0.46 24.61
N SER A 199 4.37 -0.95 23.37
CA SER A 199 5.33 -0.55 22.33
C SER A 199 4.91 0.69 21.55
N GLY A 200 3.63 1.10 21.61
CA GLY A 200 3.06 2.14 20.75
C GLY A 200 2.99 1.75 19.27
N GLY A 201 3.27 0.49 18.92
CA GLY A 201 3.23 -0.02 17.55
C GLY A 201 1.81 -0.28 17.05
N LEU A 202 1.64 -0.31 15.73
CA LEU A 202 0.36 -0.65 15.09
C LEU A 202 0.23 -2.18 14.99
N LEU A 203 -0.69 -2.73 15.77
CA LEU A 203 -1.11 -4.13 15.70
C LEU A 203 -2.04 -4.32 14.49
N GLN A 204 -1.55 -5.03 13.48
CA GLN A 204 -2.26 -5.25 12.22
C GLN A 204 -2.74 -6.69 12.14
N THR A 205 -4.01 -6.91 12.45
CA THR A 205 -4.62 -8.23 12.42
C THR A 205 -5.22 -8.50 11.06
N ARG A 206 -4.78 -9.59 10.42
CA ARG A 206 -5.30 -10.04 9.14
C ARG A 206 -5.56 -11.55 9.10
N PRO A 207 -6.55 -11.99 8.31
CA PRO A 207 -6.70 -13.39 7.95
C PRO A 207 -5.63 -13.82 6.93
N ALA A 208 -5.05 -14.98 7.17
CA ALA A 208 -4.13 -15.71 6.29
C ALA A 208 -4.68 -17.12 6.01
N PHE A 209 -4.12 -17.81 5.01
CA PHE A 209 -4.51 -19.19 4.64
C PHE A 209 -6.03 -19.36 4.43
N GLY A 210 -6.61 -18.52 3.57
CA GLY A 210 -8.05 -18.58 3.25
C GLY A 210 -8.97 -18.18 4.40
N GLY A 211 -8.45 -17.56 5.47
CA GLY A 211 -9.22 -17.15 6.64
C GLY A 211 -9.07 -18.06 7.86
N ASN A 212 -8.34 -19.17 7.73
CA ASN A 212 -8.19 -20.14 8.83
C ASN A 212 -7.24 -19.70 9.93
N ILE A 213 -6.30 -18.79 9.61
CA ILE A 213 -5.31 -18.30 10.58
C ILE A 213 -5.46 -16.79 10.69
N MET A 214 -5.63 -16.30 11.91
CA MET A 214 -5.57 -14.89 12.22
C MET A 214 -4.15 -14.56 12.69
N ALA A 215 -3.47 -13.68 11.97
CA ALA A 215 -2.13 -13.25 12.31
C ALA A 215 -2.15 -11.75 12.65
N THR A 216 -1.54 -11.39 13.78
CA THR A 216 -1.26 -10.00 14.14
C THR A 216 0.20 -9.72 13.81
N ILE A 217 0.41 -8.79 12.89
CA ILE A 217 1.73 -8.43 12.35
C ILE A 217 2.07 -7.03 12.84
N VAL A 218 3.33 -6.83 13.22
CA VAL A 218 3.86 -5.54 13.70
C VAL A 218 5.10 -5.16 12.90
N CYS A 219 5.30 -3.85 12.71
CA CYS A 219 6.49 -3.32 12.05
C CYS A 219 7.29 -2.46 13.05
N PRO A 220 8.17 -3.08 13.88
CA PRO A 220 8.82 -2.37 14.97
C PRO A 220 9.83 -1.32 14.47
N ASN A 221 10.63 -1.68 13.46
CA ASN A 221 11.86 -0.95 13.12
C ASN A 221 11.73 0.01 11.93
N HIS A 222 10.60 0.04 11.22
CA HIS A 222 10.43 0.86 10.02
C HIS A 222 9.21 1.78 10.13
N ARG A 223 9.29 2.93 9.46
CA ARG A 223 8.21 3.93 9.37
C ARG A 223 8.08 4.44 7.92
N PRO A 224 6.87 4.81 7.47
CA PRO A 224 5.58 4.68 8.17
C PRO A 224 5.15 3.21 8.33
N GLN A 225 4.33 2.92 9.34
CA GLN A 225 3.65 1.62 9.45
C GLN A 225 2.47 1.60 8.47
N MET A 226 2.50 0.71 7.48
CA MET A 226 1.52 0.72 6.39
C MET A 226 0.58 -0.48 6.47
N ALA A 227 -0.71 -0.23 6.27
CA ALA A 227 -1.71 -1.30 6.18
C ALA A 227 -2.76 -1.03 5.09
N THR A 228 -3.18 -2.07 4.39
CA THR A 228 -4.44 -2.03 3.64
C THR A 228 -5.55 -2.64 4.46
N VAL A 229 -6.73 -2.02 4.44
CA VAL A 229 -7.89 -2.44 5.25
C VAL A 229 -9.00 -2.94 4.35
N ARG A 230 -9.59 -4.07 4.73
CA ARG A 230 -10.69 -4.67 3.99
C ARG A 230 -11.93 -3.76 4.02
N HIS A 231 -12.54 -3.58 2.85
CA HIS A 231 -13.79 -2.85 2.69
C HIS A 231 -14.93 -3.51 3.47
N LYS A 232 -15.85 -2.71 4.03
CA LYS A 232 -17.02 -3.12 4.85
C LYS A 232 -16.67 -3.76 6.20
N VAL A 233 -15.42 -3.63 6.68
CA VAL A 233 -15.03 -4.14 8.01
C VAL A 233 -15.05 -3.05 9.08
N MET A 234 -14.61 -1.85 8.74
CA MET A 234 -14.59 -0.72 9.67
C MET A 234 -15.87 0.09 9.54
N LYS A 235 -16.31 0.71 10.63
CA LYS A 235 -17.49 1.58 10.60
C LYS A 235 -17.07 3.00 10.25
N PRO A 236 -17.73 3.67 9.30
CA PRO A 236 -17.48 5.08 9.05
C PRO A 236 -17.95 5.91 10.24
N LEU A 237 -17.31 7.05 10.47
CA LEU A 237 -17.83 8.08 11.37
C LEU A 237 -19.07 8.73 10.76
N GLU A 238 -20.03 9.07 11.63
CA GLU A 238 -21.14 9.93 11.27
C GLU A 238 -20.60 11.30 10.82
N PRO A 239 -21.11 11.86 9.71
CA PRO A 239 -20.71 13.19 9.29
C PRO A 239 -21.01 14.21 10.39
N ALA A 240 -20.04 15.06 10.68
CA ALA A 240 -20.18 16.19 11.60
C ALA A 240 -20.12 17.50 10.80
N PRO A 241 -21.27 18.01 10.33
CA PRO A 241 -21.31 19.24 9.55
C PRO A 241 -20.72 20.41 10.33
N GLY A 242 -19.81 21.17 9.72
CA GLY A 242 -19.18 22.33 10.34
C GLY A 242 -17.90 22.04 11.13
N ARG A 243 -17.39 20.79 11.11
CA ARG A 243 -16.04 20.50 11.60
C ARG A 243 -15.02 21.33 10.82
N GLN A 244 -14.13 22.01 11.53
CA GLN A 244 -13.03 22.76 10.92
C GLN A 244 -11.83 21.84 10.75
N GLY A 245 -11.31 21.76 9.53
CA GLY A 245 -10.11 21.02 9.18
C GLY A 245 -9.24 21.87 8.25
N LYS A 246 -7.93 21.61 8.27
CA LYS A 246 -6.98 22.33 7.43
C LYS A 246 -6.88 21.64 6.08
N VAL A 247 -7.28 22.31 5.00
CA VAL A 247 -7.02 21.83 3.64
C VAL A 247 -5.69 22.43 3.17
N ALA A 248 -4.71 21.58 2.90
CA ALA A 248 -3.40 21.98 2.41
C ALA A 248 -3.20 21.46 0.99
N ARG A 249 -3.06 22.39 0.03
CA ARG A 249 -2.75 22.05 -1.35
C ARG A 249 -1.25 21.81 -1.49
N GLU A 250 -0.90 20.61 -1.91
CA GLU A 250 0.48 20.16 -2.08
C GLU A 250 0.85 20.18 -3.56
N ARG A 251 1.96 20.85 -3.87
CA ARG A 251 2.52 20.84 -5.23
C ARG A 251 3.52 19.71 -5.35
N VAL A 252 3.44 18.96 -6.44
CA VAL A 252 4.34 17.85 -6.74
C VAL A 252 5.15 18.16 -8.00
N ALA A 253 6.37 17.64 -8.06
CA ALA A 253 7.21 17.83 -9.23
C ALA A 253 6.61 17.10 -10.44
N LYS A 254 6.57 17.75 -11.61
CA LYS A 254 6.05 17.15 -12.85
C LYS A 254 6.78 15.87 -13.27
N THR A 255 8.02 15.70 -12.85
CA THR A 255 8.80 14.47 -13.08
C THR A 255 8.22 13.26 -12.34
N LEU A 256 7.47 13.45 -11.25
CA LEU A 256 6.80 12.38 -10.52
C LEU A 256 5.48 11.97 -11.19
N LEU A 257 4.94 12.82 -12.06
CA LEU A 257 3.68 12.59 -12.79
C LEU A 257 3.88 11.81 -14.09
N SER A 258 5.13 11.54 -14.48
CA SER A 258 5.42 10.71 -15.65
C SER A 258 5.08 9.24 -15.39
N SER A 259 4.43 8.59 -16.34
CA SER A 259 4.08 7.18 -16.31
C SER A 259 4.58 6.49 -17.57
N ARG A 260 5.03 5.24 -17.44
CA ARG A 260 5.30 4.35 -18.59
C ARG A 260 4.03 3.76 -19.19
N ALA A 261 2.92 3.80 -18.44
CA ALA A 261 1.61 3.37 -18.87
C ALA A 261 0.75 4.60 -19.24
N GLU A 262 -0.03 4.46 -20.32
CA GLU A 262 -0.96 5.48 -20.79
C GLU A 262 -2.40 4.97 -20.63
N PHE A 263 -3.29 5.84 -20.14
CA PHE A 263 -4.71 5.56 -20.11
C PHE A 263 -5.30 5.78 -21.51
N VAL A 264 -5.67 4.69 -22.18
CA VAL A 264 -6.26 4.74 -23.53
C VAL A 264 -7.78 4.92 -23.47
N ARG A 265 -8.47 4.09 -22.70
CA ARG A 265 -9.93 4.14 -22.52
C ARG A 265 -10.38 3.33 -21.31
N PHE A 266 -11.51 3.73 -20.74
CA PHE A 266 -12.27 2.93 -19.78
C PHE A 266 -13.53 2.37 -20.45
N VAL A 267 -13.71 1.05 -20.41
CA VAL A 267 -14.92 0.39 -20.89
C VAL A 267 -15.73 -0.03 -19.67
N LYS A 268 -16.79 0.72 -19.35
CA LYS A 268 -17.71 0.37 -18.28
C LYS A 268 -18.57 -0.80 -18.75
N ASP A 269 -18.56 -1.89 -18.00
CA ASP A 269 -19.47 -2.99 -18.26
C ASP A 269 -20.89 -2.56 -17.85
N VAL A 270 -21.77 -2.37 -18.84
CA VAL A 270 -23.15 -1.90 -18.64
C VAL A 270 -24.09 -3.08 -18.39
N THR A 271 -23.59 -4.32 -18.47
CA THR A 271 -24.43 -5.53 -18.30
C THR A 271 -24.79 -5.81 -16.85
N GLN A 272 -24.06 -5.26 -15.88
CA GLN A 272 -24.38 -5.34 -14.46
C GLN A 272 -25.08 -4.05 -14.00
N THR A 273 -26.40 -4.09 -13.91
CA THR A 273 -27.23 -2.98 -13.41
C THR A 273 -26.93 -2.60 -11.96
N VAL A 274 -26.27 -3.48 -11.21
CA VAL A 274 -25.91 -3.29 -9.79
C VAL A 274 -24.47 -3.72 -9.57
N ASN A 275 -23.66 -2.85 -8.96
CA ASN A 275 -22.30 -3.17 -8.56
C ASN A 275 -22.32 -4.17 -7.40
N ILE A 276 -21.97 -5.43 -7.68
CA ILE A 276 -21.99 -6.53 -6.70
C ILE A 276 -21.12 -6.19 -5.46
N ALA A 277 -20.04 -5.43 -5.64
CA ALA A 277 -19.14 -5.06 -4.54
C ALA A 277 -19.76 -4.06 -3.56
N GLU A 278 -20.75 -3.28 -3.99
CA GLU A 278 -21.45 -2.30 -3.17
C GLU A 278 -22.78 -2.85 -2.63
N ALA A 279 -23.36 -3.86 -3.28
CA ALA A 279 -24.61 -4.46 -2.88
C ALA A 279 -24.57 -5.01 -1.45
N ASP A 280 -25.65 -4.79 -0.70
CA ASP A 280 -25.82 -5.33 0.66
C ASP A 280 -26.41 -6.74 0.64
N ILE A 281 -27.18 -7.04 -0.40
CA ILE A 281 -27.81 -8.34 -0.60
C ILE A 281 -27.43 -8.83 -2.00
N ILE A 282 -26.91 -10.06 -2.10
CA ILE A 282 -26.55 -10.70 -3.36
C ILE A 282 -27.32 -12.02 -3.47
N VAL A 283 -28.07 -12.18 -4.55
CA VAL A 283 -28.69 -13.45 -4.91
C VAL A 283 -27.81 -14.12 -5.96
N SER A 284 -27.20 -15.25 -5.60
CA SER A 284 -26.24 -15.94 -6.48
C SER A 284 -26.83 -17.21 -7.08
N GLY A 285 -26.68 -17.37 -8.39
CA GLY A 285 -27.00 -18.60 -9.11
C GLY A 285 -25.76 -19.40 -9.47
N GLY A 286 -25.80 -20.72 -9.31
CA GLY A 286 -24.67 -21.59 -9.69
C GLY A 286 -25.08 -22.73 -10.61
N ARG A 287 -24.17 -23.67 -10.84
CA ARG A 287 -24.39 -24.85 -11.69
C ARG A 287 -25.67 -25.65 -11.36
N GLY A 288 -26.12 -25.60 -10.11
CA GLY A 288 -27.36 -26.27 -9.66
C GLY A 288 -28.65 -25.75 -10.31
N LEU A 289 -28.61 -24.62 -11.03
CA LEU A 289 -29.77 -24.06 -11.75
C LEU A 289 -30.09 -24.80 -13.04
N GLY A 290 -29.19 -25.64 -13.55
CA GLY A 290 -29.44 -26.53 -14.70
C GLY A 290 -29.61 -25.84 -16.06
N GLY A 291 -29.56 -24.50 -16.13
CA GLY A 291 -29.66 -23.74 -17.38
C GLY A 291 -29.81 -22.24 -17.17
N SER A 292 -29.66 -21.47 -18.25
CA SER A 292 -29.82 -20.00 -18.25
C SER A 292 -31.26 -19.55 -17.99
N GLU A 293 -32.25 -20.39 -18.31
CA GLU A 293 -33.67 -20.07 -18.08
C GLU A 293 -34.02 -19.96 -16.59
N SER A 294 -33.46 -20.84 -15.77
CA SER A 294 -33.63 -20.82 -14.31
C SER A 294 -32.95 -19.61 -13.65
N PHE A 295 -32.03 -18.93 -14.34
CA PHE A 295 -31.36 -17.74 -13.83
C PHE A 295 -32.33 -16.55 -13.70
N ARG A 296 -33.45 -16.57 -14.43
CA ARG A 296 -34.52 -15.57 -14.28
C ARG A 296 -35.06 -15.51 -12.85
N LEU A 297 -35.16 -16.64 -12.16
CA LEU A 297 -35.63 -16.70 -10.77
C LEU A 297 -34.68 -15.96 -9.83
N VAL A 298 -33.37 -16.06 -10.09
CA VAL A 298 -32.33 -15.35 -9.33
C VAL A 298 -32.45 -13.84 -9.55
N GLU A 299 -32.66 -13.41 -10.80
CA GLU A 299 -32.87 -12.00 -11.13
C GLU A 299 -34.17 -11.42 -10.56
N GLU A 300 -35.27 -12.18 -10.59
CA GLU A 300 -36.56 -11.78 -10.03
C GLU A 300 -36.47 -11.60 -8.52
N LEU A 301 -35.83 -12.55 -7.84
CA LEU A 301 -35.62 -12.45 -6.39
C LEU A 301 -34.71 -11.27 -6.05
N ALA A 302 -33.61 -11.08 -6.79
CA ALA A 302 -32.72 -9.94 -6.61
C ALA A 302 -33.46 -8.61 -6.79
N ARG A 303 -34.29 -8.48 -7.83
CA ARG A 303 -35.12 -7.28 -8.03
C ARG A 303 -36.14 -7.06 -6.92
N ALA A 304 -36.78 -8.11 -6.42
CA ALA A 304 -37.78 -8.00 -5.35
C ALA A 304 -37.18 -7.50 -4.03
N ILE A 305 -35.93 -7.87 -3.73
CA ILE A 305 -35.24 -7.51 -2.49
C ILE A 305 -34.26 -6.34 -2.65
N GLY A 306 -34.17 -5.74 -3.85
CA GLY A 306 -33.21 -4.67 -4.15
C GLY A 306 -31.74 -5.12 -4.10
N GLY A 307 -31.49 -6.41 -4.30
CA GLY A 307 -30.15 -7.01 -4.29
C GLY A 307 -29.48 -7.05 -5.67
N ALA A 308 -28.19 -7.37 -5.68
CA ALA A 308 -27.44 -7.67 -6.90
C ALA A 308 -27.51 -9.15 -7.27
N VAL A 309 -27.27 -9.45 -8.54
CA VAL A 309 -27.24 -10.81 -9.07
C VAL A 309 -25.79 -11.30 -9.14
N GLY A 310 -25.50 -12.45 -8.53
CA GLY A 310 -24.21 -13.12 -8.57
C GLY A 310 -24.28 -14.42 -9.39
N ALA A 311 -23.11 -14.89 -9.86
CA ALA A 311 -22.98 -16.17 -10.54
C ALA A 311 -21.70 -16.90 -10.13
N SER A 312 -21.73 -18.24 -10.12
CA SER A 312 -20.58 -19.14 -9.85
C SER A 312 -20.36 -20.18 -10.94
#